data_AF-A0A7C4ZE83-F1
#
_entry.id   AF-A0A7C4ZE83-F1
#
_cell.length_a   1.000
_cell.length_b   1.000
_cell.length_c   1.000
_cell.angle_alpha   90.00
_cell.angle_beta   90.00
_cell.angle_gamma   90.00
#
_symmetry.space_group_name_H-M   'P 1'
#
loop_
_entity.id
_entity.type
_entity.pdbx_description
1 polymer ?
#
loop_
_entity_poly.entity_id
_entity_poly.type
_entity_poly.pdbx_seq_one_letter_code
_entity_poly.pdbx_strand_id
1 'polypeptide(L)' 'MSDPAQNAIGKTARNERLKLRAASANAIGLAFVAIGFIQPLVSGDYSFTAVLKLVICAAIGYIFHNYAMQLLERMED' A
#
# COMPACT_ATOMS: atom_id res chain seq x y z
N MET A 1 -36.08 -0.57 -13.69
CA MET A 1 -35.60 -0.99 -12.36
C MET A 1 -34.60 -2.11 -12.58
N SER A 2 -33.31 -1.92 -12.27
CA SER A 2 -32.32 -2.99 -12.36
C SER A 2 -32.57 -4.02 -11.24
N ASP A 3 -32.41 -5.30 -11.58
CA ASP A 3 -32.66 -6.41 -10.67
C ASP A 3 -31.75 -6.30 -9.42
N PRO A 4 -32.30 -6.31 -8.19
CA PRO A 4 -31.50 -6.18 -6.96
C PRO A 4 -30.35 -7.21 -6.87
N ALA A 5 -30.51 -8.39 -7.47
CA ALA A 5 -29.46 -9.40 -7.55
C ALA A 5 -28.26 -8.97 -8.42
N GLN A 6 -28.51 -8.29 -9.55
CA GLN A 6 -27.44 -7.77 -10.41
C GLN A 6 -26.67 -6.63 -9.74
N ASN A 7 -27.37 -5.78 -8.99
CA ASN A 7 -26.74 -4.70 -8.23
C ASN A 7 -25.84 -5.23 -7.09
N ALA A 8 -26.21 -6.35 -6.47
CA ALA A 8 -25.40 -7.01 -5.43
C ALA A 8 -24.11 -7.61 -6.00
N ILE A 9 -24.20 -8.32 -7.13
CA ILE A 9 -23.03 -8.92 -7.80
C ILE A 9 -22.05 -7.84 -8.27
N GLY A 10 -22.55 -6.74 -8.84
CA GLY A 10 -21.72 -5.61 -9.27
C GLY A 10 -20.98 -4.94 -8.11
N LYS A 11 -21.62 -4.82 -6.94
CA LYS A 11 -20.99 -4.29 -5.72
C LYS A 11 -19.89 -5.21 -5.20
N THR A 12 -20.11 -6.52 -5.17
CA THR A 12 -19.09 -7.50 -4.72
C THR A 12 -17.85 -7.47 -5.61
N ALA A 13 -18.03 -7.49 -6.94
CA ALA A 13 -16.92 -7.42 -7.88
C ALA A 13 -16.13 -6.09 -7.79
N ARG A 14 -16.81 -4.97 -7.51
CA ARG A 14 -16.16 -3.67 -7.26
C ARG A 14 -15.34 -3.69 -5.97
N ASN A 15 -15.85 -4.29 -4.90
CA ASN A 15 -15.17 -4.38 -3.62
C ASN A 15 -13.93 -5.27 -3.66
N GLU A 16 -13.98 -6.40 -4.38
CA GLU A 16 -12.80 -7.25 -4.59
C GLU A 16 -11.67 -6.50 -5.34
N ARG A 17 -12.03 -5.71 -6.35
CA ARG A 17 -11.06 -4.87 -7.08
C ARG A 17 -10.44 -3.80 -6.19
N LEU A 18 -11.22 -3.19 -5.29
CA LEU A 18 -10.72 -2.19 -4.33
C LEU A 18 -9.79 -2.83 -3.29
N LYS A 19 -10.13 -4.01 -2.76
CA LYS A 19 -9.25 -4.80 -1.89
C LYS A 19 -7.91 -5.12 -2.55
N LEU A 20 -7.94 -5.60 -3.79
CA LEU A 20 -6.72 -5.91 -4.55
C LEU A 20 -5.86 -4.66 -4.77
N ARG A 21 -6.48 -3.51 -5.06
CA ARG A 21 -5.76 -2.23 -5.21
C ARG A 21 -5.14 -1.79 -3.90
N ALA A 22 -5.88 -1.83 -2.79
CA ALA A 22 -5.36 -1.50 -1.47
C ALA A 22 -4.20 -2.44 -1.06
N ALA A 23 -4.36 -3.74 -1.25
CA ALA A 23 -3.31 -4.72 -0.99
C ALA A 23 -2.06 -4.45 -1.84
N SER A 24 -2.22 -4.14 -3.13
CA SER A 24 -1.09 -3.81 -4.01
C SER A 24 -0.38 -2.52 -3.60
N ALA A 25 -1.11 -1.49 -3.20
CA ALA A 25 -0.55 -0.24 -2.71
C ALA A 25 0.24 -0.47 -1.41
N ASN A 26 -0.33 -1.22 -0.46
CA ASN A 26 0.35 -1.54 0.79
C ASN A 26 1.62 -2.39 0.56
N ALA A 27 1.58 -3.34 -0.40
CA ALA A 27 2.74 -4.14 -0.77
C ALA A 27 3.87 -3.29 -1.38
N ILE A 28 3.53 -2.30 -2.22
CA ILE A 28 4.52 -1.33 -2.74
C ILE A 28 5.14 -0.55 -1.58
N GLY A 29 4.33 -0.07 -0.65
CA GLY A 29 4.82 0.66 0.52
C GLY A 29 5.81 -0.15 1.36
N LEU A 30 5.47 -1.42 1.63
CA LEU A 30 6.35 -2.37 2.33
C LEU A 30 7.65 -2.64 1.56
N ALA A 31 7.59 -2.73 0.23
CA ALA A 31 8.78 -2.95 -0.60
C ALA A 31 9.79 -1.79 -0.46
N PHE A 32 9.33 -0.54 -0.46
CA PHE A 32 10.21 0.61 -0.25
C PHE A 32 10.85 0.58 1.14
N VAL A 33 10.07 0.31 2.20
CA VAL A 33 10.60 0.17 3.56
C VAL A 33 11.67 -0.93 3.62
N ALA A 34 11.40 -2.07 3.00
CA ALA A 34 12.34 -3.19 2.95
C ALA A 34 13.63 -2.82 2.21
N ILE A 35 13.55 -2.14 1.06
CA ILE A 35 14.74 -1.67 0.32
C ILE A 35 15.58 -0.71 1.18
N GLY A 36 14.92 0.26 1.83
CA GLY A 36 15.58 1.24 2.69
C GLY A 36 16.33 0.62 3.87
N PHE A 37 15.89 -0.55 4.34
CA PHE A 37 16.52 -1.27 5.45
C PHE A 37 17.55 -2.32 4.98
N ILE A 38 17.19 -3.14 4.01
CA ILE A 38 18.02 -4.26 3.53
C ILE A 38 19.28 -3.74 2.82
N GLN A 39 19.16 -2.72 1.98
CA GLN A 39 20.29 -2.20 1.21
C GLN A 39 21.46 -1.74 2.11
N PRO A 40 21.27 -0.85 3.11
CA PRO A 40 22.36 -0.42 3.99
C PRO A 40 22.87 -1.54 4.90
N LEU A 41 21.99 -2.46 5.32
CA LEU A 41 22.38 -3.62 6.12
C LEU A 41 23.32 -4.56 5.35
N VAL A 42 22.99 -4.87 4.10
CA VAL A 42 23.81 -5.74 3.24
C VAL A 42 25.14 -5.07 2.88
N SER A 43 25.15 -3.75 2.68
CA SER A 43 26.40 -3.01 2.41
C SER A 43 27.21 -2.68 3.67
N GLY A 44 26.67 -2.91 4.88
CA GLY A 44 27.29 -2.50 6.14
C GLY A 44 27.48 -0.98 6.28
N ASP A 45 26.67 -0.18 5.58
CA ASP A 45 26.80 1.28 5.56
C ASP A 45 25.79 1.93 6.51
N TYR A 46 26.30 2.46 7.62
CA TYR A 46 25.51 3.19 8.64
C TYR A 46 25.75 4.70 8.59
N SER A 47 26.20 5.23 7.46
CA SER A 47 26.38 6.66 7.25
C SER A 47 25.08 7.45 7.41
N PHE A 48 25.21 8.76 7.66
CA PHE A 48 24.06 9.66 7.67
C PHE A 48 23.24 9.58 6.37
N THR A 49 23.90 9.38 5.23
CA THR A 49 23.25 9.21 3.93
C THR A 49 22.39 7.94 3.88
N ALA A 50 22.86 6.83 4.44
CA ALA A 50 22.09 5.58 4.55
C ALA A 50 20.83 5.76 5.42
N VAL A 51 20.97 6.43 6.57
CA VAL A 51 19.84 6.76 7.45
C VAL A 51 18.82 7.65 6.73
N LEU A 52 19.28 8.67 5.99
CA LEU A 52 18.39 9.54 5.23
C LEU A 52 17.61 8.77 4.16
N LYS A 53 18.26 7.84 3.45
CA LYS A 53 17.58 6.96 2.48
C LYS A 53 16.51 6.09 3.14
N LEU A 54 16.78 5.53 4.32
CA LEU A 54 15.80 4.78 5.09
C LEU A 54 14.58 5.64 5.44
N VAL A 55 14.79 6.88 5.90
CA VAL A 55 13.71 7.82 6.23
C VAL A 55 12.86 8.13 4.98
N ILE A 56 13.50 8.40 3.84
CA ILE A 56 12.78 8.66 2.57
C ILE A 56 11.96 7.43 2.16
N CYS A 57 12.55 6.24 2.23
CA CYS A 57 11.86 4.99 1.91
C CYS A 57 10.68 4.72 2.85
N ALA A 58 10.85 5.00 4.15
CA ALA A 58 9.78 4.89 5.14
C ALA A 58 8.65 5.89 4.87
N ALA A 59 8.98 7.13 4.48
CA ALA A 59 7.99 8.14 4.11
C ALA A 59 7.17 7.71 2.87
N ILE A 60 7.83 7.16 1.85
CA ILE A 60 7.14 6.58 0.69
C ILE A 60 6.23 5.43 1.14
N GLY A 61 6.75 4.53 1.98
CA GLY A 61 5.98 3.44 2.58
C GLY A 61 4.70 3.91 3.26
N TYR A 62 4.81 4.95 4.07
CA TYR A 62 3.69 5.56 4.79
C TYR A 62 2.64 6.17 3.85
N ILE A 63 3.05 6.85 2.77
CA ILE A 63 2.13 7.41 1.77
C ILE A 63 1.30 6.30 1.12
N PHE A 64 1.95 5.22 0.70
CA PHE A 64 1.29 4.09 0.06
C PHE A 64 0.39 3.31 1.03
N HIS A 65 0.79 3.19 2.30
CA HIS A 65 -0.04 2.61 3.35
C HIS A 65 -1.33 3.42 3.57
N ASN A 66 -1.21 4.75 3.71
CA ASN A 66 -2.38 5.62 3.88
C ASN A 66 -3.29 5.61 2.65
N TYR A 67 -2.73 5.57 1.45
CA TYR A 67 -3.52 5.42 0.22
C TYR A 67 -4.29 4.09 0.21
N ALA A 68 -3.68 2.99 0.67
CA ALA A 68 -4.36 1.71 0.82
C ALA A 68 -5.51 1.80 1.84
N MET A 69 -5.30 2.45 2.98
CA MET A 69 -6.34 2.65 4.00
C MET A 69 -7.51 3.48 3.47
N GLN A 70 -7.25 4.58 2.76
CA GLN A 70 -8.31 5.38 2.12
C GLN A 70 -9.12 4.59 1.08
N LEU A 71 -8.47 3.65 0.36
CA LEU A 71 -9.18 2.76 -0.56
C LEU A 71 -10.07 1.75 0.19
N LEU A 72 -9.65 1.31 1.37
CA LEU A 72 -10.42 0.38 2.21
C LEU A 72 -11.59 1.08 2.89
N GLU A 73 -11.42 2.30 3.39
CA GLU A 73 -12.50 3.13 3.97
C GLU A 73 -13.65 3.32 2.96
N ARG A 74 -13.32 3.55 1.69
CA ARG A 74 -14.31 3.66 0.59
C ARG A 74 -15.08 2.36 0.27
N MET A 75 -14.77 1.25 0.94
CA MET A 75 -15.54 0.00 0.86
C MET A 75 -16.49 -0.18 2.05
N GLU A 76 -16.25 0.52 3.16
CA GLU A 76 -17.12 0.51 4.33
C GLU A 76 -18.34 1.43 4.12
N ASP A 77 -18.22 2.44 3.26
CA ASP A 77 -19.30 3.29 2.73
C ASP A 77 -20.02 2.69 1.50
#